data_AF-A0A1D8QZ13-F1
#
_entry.id   AF-A0A1D8QZ13-F1
#
_cell.length_a   1.000
_cell.length_b   1.000
_cell.length_c   1.000
_cell.angle_alpha   90.00
_cell.angle_beta   90.00
_cell.angle_gamma   90.00
#
_symmetry.space_group_name_H-M   'P 1'
#
loop_
_entity.id
_entity.type
_entity.pdbx_description
1 polymer ?
#
loop_
_entity_poly.entity_id
_entity_poly.type
_entity_poly.pdbx_seq_one_letter_code
_entity_poly.pdbx_strand_id
1 'polypeptide(L)'
;MPCRPAASHAPAGFRRASTLLTACASIGLLAACSSGDRSDNGLTAPRNHLLAEDRGASGGDAELKGGVNAYLWRATLDTLSFLPVSTADAEGGIILTDWYTPPAAHDERFKVTAFILDKRLRSDALRLSVFRQIKQGEEWVDTPPAPNTASDIAARILSRARKLRADNGNRDS
;
A
#
# COMPACT_ATOMS: atom_id res chain seq x y z
N MET A 1 -27.81 13.60 -45.46
CA MET A 1 -28.21 14.97 -45.08
C MET A 1 -26.95 15.79 -44.83
N PRO A 2 -26.64 16.81 -45.66
CA PRO A 2 -25.58 17.78 -45.41
C PRO A 2 -26.14 19.06 -44.74
N CYS A 3 -25.23 19.96 -44.32
CA CYS A 3 -25.44 21.32 -43.75
C CYS A 3 -25.90 21.33 -42.26
N ARG A 4 -25.40 22.18 -41.34
CA ARG A 4 -24.64 23.46 -41.38
C ARG A 4 -24.20 23.83 -39.91
N PRO A 5 -23.64 25.01 -39.56
CA PRO A 5 -22.28 25.15 -39.02
C PRO A 5 -22.13 25.85 -37.64
N ALA A 6 -20.86 25.90 -37.18
CA ALA A 6 -20.10 26.98 -36.50
C ALA A 6 -20.72 27.92 -35.43
N ALA A 7 -20.03 28.04 -34.28
CA ALA A 7 -19.66 29.30 -33.61
C ALA A 7 -18.70 28.96 -32.43
N SER A 8 -17.38 29.16 -32.54
CA SER A 8 -16.64 30.39 -32.19
C SER A 8 -17.11 31.08 -30.90
N HIS A 9 -16.32 31.01 -29.83
CA HIS A 9 -16.24 32.07 -28.83
C HIS A 9 -14.78 32.34 -28.49
N ALA A 10 -14.47 33.64 -28.46
CA ALA A 10 -13.15 34.25 -28.48
C ALA A 10 -12.44 34.23 -27.12
N PRO A 11 -11.11 34.48 -27.10
CA PRO A 11 -10.37 34.86 -25.91
C PRO A 11 -10.22 36.39 -25.81
N ALA A 12 -10.53 36.95 -24.63
CA ALA A 12 -10.13 38.28 -24.19
C ALA A 12 -10.39 38.31 -22.66
N GLY A 13 -9.40 38.43 -21.79
CA GLY A 13 -8.51 39.58 -21.69
C GLY A 13 -9.11 40.58 -20.71
N PHE A 14 -8.73 40.53 -19.44
CA PHE A 14 -8.85 41.70 -18.58
C PHE A 14 -7.67 41.82 -17.64
N ARG A 15 -6.92 42.90 -17.89
CA ARG A 15 -5.84 43.44 -17.08
C ARG A 15 -6.40 43.97 -15.77
N ARG A 16 -5.60 43.95 -14.71
CA ARG A 16 -5.40 45.13 -13.86
C ARG A 16 -4.15 44.98 -13.00
N ALA A 17 -3.14 45.75 -13.40
CA ALA A 17 -2.13 46.25 -12.50
C ALA A 17 -2.78 47.20 -11.48
N SER A 18 -2.35 47.17 -10.21
CA SER A 18 -2.06 48.37 -9.42
C SER A 18 -1.51 47.97 -8.05
N THR A 19 -0.24 48.34 -7.90
CA THR A 19 0.47 48.73 -6.68
C THR A 19 -0.39 49.22 -5.53
N LEU A 20 -0.06 48.78 -4.30
CA LEU A 20 -0.05 49.65 -3.12
C LEU A 20 1.01 49.17 -2.13
N LEU A 21 1.96 50.08 -1.92
CA LEU A 21 2.99 50.09 -0.90
C LEU A 21 2.30 50.23 0.47
N THR A 22 2.54 49.30 1.40
CA THR A 22 2.36 49.58 2.83
C THR A 22 3.46 48.89 3.62
N ALA A 23 4.48 49.68 3.92
CA ALA A 23 5.46 49.40 4.94
C ALA A 23 4.82 49.60 6.32
N CYS A 24 4.74 48.55 7.11
CA CYS A 24 4.67 48.65 8.56
C CYS A 24 5.71 47.67 9.12
N ALA A 25 6.80 48.25 9.62
CA ALA A 25 7.82 47.58 10.38
C ALA A 25 7.22 47.16 11.73
N SER A 26 7.16 45.85 11.97
CA SER A 26 7.04 45.27 13.31
C SER A 26 8.14 44.23 13.48
N ILE A 27 9.17 44.64 14.21
CA ILE A 27 10.22 43.78 14.73
C ILE A 27 9.56 42.85 15.76
N GLY A 28 9.29 41.62 15.35
CA GLY A 28 8.83 40.52 16.19
C GLY A 28 9.88 39.41 16.18
N LEU A 29 10.50 39.20 17.34
CA LEU A 29 11.58 38.27 17.67
C LEU A 29 11.59 36.96 16.85
N LEU A 30 12.69 36.75 16.12
CA LEU A 30 13.13 35.45 15.62
C LEU A 30 13.46 34.54 16.81
N ALA A 31 12.49 33.73 17.23
CA ALA A 31 12.78 32.53 17.99
C ALA A 31 13.36 31.50 17.01
N ALA A 32 14.68 31.48 16.94
CA ALA A 32 15.46 30.43 16.29
C ALA A 32 15.31 29.13 17.07
N CYS A 33 14.36 28.28 16.68
CA CYS A 33 14.43 26.86 16.96
C CYS A 33 15.08 26.19 15.74
N SER A 34 16.42 26.28 15.68
CA SER A 34 17.23 25.39 14.85
C SER A 34 17.25 24.02 15.54
N SER A 35 16.25 23.20 15.24
CA SER A 35 16.30 21.77 15.56
C SER A 35 16.99 21.09 14.39
N GLY A 36 18.25 20.72 14.63
CA GLY A 36 19.19 20.27 13.62
C GLY A 36 18.74 19.04 12.82
N ASP A 37 19.11 19.07 11.55
CA ASP A 37 19.16 17.94 10.65
C ASP A 37 19.95 16.77 11.27
N ARG A 38 19.33 15.59 11.34
CA ARG A 38 20.06 14.32 11.34
C ARG A 38 19.84 13.64 9.99
N SER A 39 20.57 14.10 8.98
CA SER A 39 20.84 13.29 7.80
C SER A 39 22.07 12.44 8.09
N ASP A 40 21.86 11.27 8.70
CA ASP A 40 22.90 10.24 8.76
C ASP A 40 22.82 9.40 7.47
N ASN A 41 23.56 9.84 6.46
CA ASN A 41 23.71 9.13 5.20
C ASN A 41 24.71 7.97 5.42
N GLY A 42 24.22 6.91 6.07
CA GLY A 42 24.91 5.64 6.22
C GLY A 42 25.04 4.93 4.87
N LEU A 43 26.16 5.17 4.20
CA LEU A 43 26.64 4.49 3.00
C LEU A 43 27.01 3.03 3.30
N THR A 44 26.03 2.13 3.47
CA THR A 44 26.14 0.67 3.23
C THR A 44 24.82 -0.03 3.53
N ALA A 45 23.81 0.14 2.67
CA ALA A 45 22.66 -0.76 2.62
C ALA A 45 22.15 -0.85 1.17
N PRO A 46 21.81 -2.04 0.66
CA PRO A 46 21.30 -2.19 -0.69
C PRO A 46 20.00 -1.39 -0.81
N ARG A 47 20.00 -0.40 -1.70
CA ARG A 47 18.85 0.48 -1.97
C ARG A 47 17.76 -0.31 -2.70
N ASN A 48 16.94 -1.02 -1.95
CA ASN A 48 15.62 -1.43 -2.43
C ASN A 48 14.68 -0.22 -2.26
N HIS A 49 14.51 0.56 -3.33
CA HIS A 49 13.80 1.85 -3.33
C HIS A 49 12.29 1.74 -2.98
N LEU A 50 11.75 0.53 -2.86
CA LEU A 50 10.34 0.27 -2.53
C LEU A 50 10.00 0.42 -1.03
N LEU A 51 10.95 0.79 -0.16
CA LEU A 51 10.76 0.79 1.31
C LEU A 51 10.89 2.16 1.97
N ALA A 52 11.19 3.23 1.22
CA ALA A 52 11.58 4.52 1.81
C ALA A 52 10.52 5.63 1.74
N GLU A 53 9.55 5.57 0.82
CA GLU A 53 8.60 6.68 0.61
C GLU A 53 7.43 6.71 1.61
N ASP A 54 7.34 5.74 2.53
CA ASP A 54 6.20 5.61 3.44
C ASP A 54 6.54 5.97 4.91
N ARG A 55 7.59 6.78 5.14
CA ARG A 55 7.98 7.26 6.48
C ARG A 55 7.14 8.45 6.99
N GLY A 56 5.88 8.52 6.59
CA GLY A 56 4.90 9.50 7.10
C GLY A 56 4.04 8.98 8.26
N ALA A 57 4.24 7.76 8.74
CA ALA A 57 3.39 7.15 9.76
C ALA A 57 3.77 7.58 11.19
N SER A 58 3.40 8.80 11.58
CA SER A 58 3.37 9.20 12.99
C SER A 58 2.10 8.67 13.67
N GLY A 59 2.27 7.77 14.63
CA GLY A 59 1.33 7.53 15.74
C GLY A 59 -0.13 7.21 15.42
N GLY A 60 -0.48 5.91 15.41
CA GLY A 60 -1.85 5.44 15.67
C GLY A 60 -2.45 4.54 14.58
N ASP A 61 -2.41 5.03 13.34
CA ASP A 61 -3.03 4.49 12.15
C ASP A 61 -2.14 4.78 10.94
N ALA A 62 -1.15 3.90 10.73
CA ALA A 62 -0.37 3.92 9.50
C ALA A 62 -1.32 3.59 8.33
N GLU A 63 -1.84 4.62 7.68
CA GLU A 63 -2.75 4.56 6.54
C GLU A 63 -1.96 4.90 5.27
N LEU A 64 -2.09 4.05 4.26
CA LEU A 64 -1.57 4.29 2.92
C LEU A 64 -2.47 5.26 2.17
N LYS A 65 -1.92 5.93 1.15
CA LYS A 65 -2.72 6.62 0.14
C LYS A 65 -3.78 5.64 -0.38
N GLY A 66 -5.06 5.98 -0.30
CA GLY A 66 -6.17 5.09 -0.69
C GLY A 66 -6.93 4.43 0.48
N GLY A 67 -6.52 4.65 1.73
CA GLY A 67 -7.29 4.19 2.88
C GLY A 67 -7.05 2.75 3.30
N VAL A 68 -5.94 2.17 2.84
CA VAL A 68 -5.49 0.83 3.24
C VAL A 68 -4.59 0.93 4.46
N ASN A 69 -4.73 0.01 5.42
CA ASN A 69 -3.83 -0.03 6.58
C ASN A 69 -2.43 -0.53 6.16
N ALA A 70 -1.39 0.28 6.38
CA ALA A 70 -0.01 -0.04 6.04
C ALA A 70 0.53 -1.28 6.76
N TYR A 71 0.07 -1.56 7.99
CA TYR A 71 0.45 -2.79 8.70
C TYR A 71 -0.19 -4.03 8.10
N LEU A 72 -1.46 -3.97 7.68
CA LEU A 72 -2.10 -5.08 6.97
C LEU A 72 -1.44 -5.33 5.63
N TRP A 73 -1.16 -4.26 4.88
CA TRP A 73 -0.46 -4.32 3.61
C TRP A 73 0.89 -5.01 3.75
N ARG A 74 1.75 -4.49 4.64
CA ARG A 74 3.08 -5.05 4.89
C ARG A 74 3.03 -6.47 5.43
N ALA A 75 2.12 -6.75 6.36
CA ALA A 75 1.96 -8.11 6.90
C ALA A 75 1.50 -9.12 5.84
N THR A 76 0.64 -8.70 4.90
CA THR A 76 0.17 -9.55 3.80
C THR A 76 1.31 -9.90 2.86
N LEU A 77 2.08 -8.90 2.44
CA LEU A 77 3.26 -9.11 1.59
C LEU A 77 4.31 -9.98 2.28
N ASP A 78 4.62 -9.73 3.56
CA ASP A 78 5.55 -10.56 4.33
C ASP A 78 5.09 -12.02 4.37
N THR A 79 3.80 -12.26 4.65
CA THR A 79 3.27 -13.61 4.82
C THR A 79 3.15 -14.36 3.50
N LEU A 80 2.79 -13.66 2.42
CA LEU A 80 2.63 -14.24 1.08
C LEU A 80 3.91 -14.18 0.24
N SER A 81 5.03 -13.72 0.80
CA SER A 81 6.31 -13.53 0.07
C SER A 81 6.89 -14.80 -0.56
N PHE A 82 6.42 -15.98 -0.13
CA PHE A 82 6.78 -17.26 -0.75
C PHE A 82 6.03 -17.56 -2.06
N LEU A 83 4.94 -16.82 -2.33
CA LEU A 83 4.19 -16.88 -3.59
C LEU A 83 4.71 -15.78 -4.53
N PRO A 84 4.85 -16.03 -5.84
CA PRO A 84 5.16 -14.97 -6.79
C PRO A 84 4.01 -13.97 -6.85
N VAL A 85 4.30 -12.69 -6.65
CA VAL A 85 3.29 -11.61 -6.72
C VAL A 85 3.09 -11.21 -8.17
N SER A 86 1.85 -11.30 -8.65
CA SER A 86 1.44 -10.95 -10.01
C SER A 86 1.13 -9.45 -10.11
N THR A 87 0.34 -8.93 -9.16
CA THR A 87 -0.05 -7.51 -9.10
C THR A 87 -0.33 -7.13 -7.65
N ALA A 88 0.08 -5.94 -7.25
CA ALA A 88 -0.18 -5.40 -5.92
C ALA A 88 -0.54 -3.91 -6.05
N ASP A 89 -1.79 -3.58 -5.76
CA ASP A 89 -2.31 -2.20 -5.71
C ASP A 89 -2.49 -1.77 -4.24
N ALA A 90 -1.59 -0.89 -3.80
CA ALA A 90 -1.57 -0.37 -2.42
C ALA A 90 -2.68 0.63 -2.14
N GLU A 91 -3.21 1.31 -3.16
CA GLU A 91 -4.30 2.28 -3.01
C GLU A 91 -5.65 1.56 -2.94
N GLY A 92 -5.86 0.57 -3.81
CA GLY A 92 -7.06 -0.26 -3.82
C GLY A 92 -7.08 -1.39 -2.78
N GLY A 93 -5.93 -1.71 -2.18
CA GLY A 93 -5.81 -2.77 -1.17
C GLY A 93 -5.91 -4.18 -1.75
N ILE A 94 -5.47 -4.38 -3.00
CA ILE A 94 -5.61 -5.65 -3.72
C ILE A 94 -4.24 -6.26 -3.98
N ILE A 95 -4.06 -7.54 -3.63
CA ILE A 95 -2.84 -8.31 -3.91
C ILE A 95 -3.22 -9.61 -4.60
N LEU A 96 -2.67 -9.82 -5.80
CA LEU A 96 -2.82 -11.02 -6.61
C LEU A 96 -1.47 -11.74 -6.70
N THR A 97 -1.48 -13.04 -6.44
CA THR A 97 -0.33 -13.90 -6.70
C THR A 97 -0.50 -14.65 -8.01
N ASP A 98 0.60 -15.14 -8.56
CA ASP A 98 0.59 -16.16 -9.60
C ASP A 98 0.45 -17.56 -8.98
N TRP A 99 0.41 -18.58 -9.85
CA TRP A 99 0.42 -19.98 -9.46
C TRP A 99 1.81 -20.38 -8.93
N TYR A 100 1.83 -20.96 -7.73
CA TYR A 100 3.03 -21.49 -7.08
C TYR A 100 2.88 -22.99 -6.86
N THR A 101 3.91 -23.75 -7.22
CA THR A 101 3.99 -25.21 -6.98
C THR A 101 4.98 -25.46 -5.85
N PRO A 102 4.54 -25.96 -4.68
CA PRO A 102 5.43 -26.26 -3.57
C PRO A 102 6.45 -27.33 -3.96
N PRO A 103 7.72 -27.23 -3.52
CA PRO A 103 8.73 -28.25 -3.81
C PRO A 103 8.44 -29.60 -3.15
N ALA A 104 7.58 -29.62 -2.12
CA ALA A 104 7.15 -30.86 -1.47
C ALA A 104 6.02 -31.59 -2.23
N ALA A 105 5.32 -30.90 -3.14
CA ALA A 105 4.16 -31.44 -3.87
C ALA A 105 4.14 -30.86 -5.29
N HIS A 106 4.81 -31.54 -6.22
CA HIS A 106 4.92 -31.10 -7.62
C HIS A 106 3.61 -31.17 -8.41
N ASP A 107 2.66 -31.97 -7.93
CA ASP A 107 1.36 -32.17 -8.56
C ASP A 107 0.29 -31.20 -8.04
N GLU A 108 0.67 -30.21 -7.23
CA GLU A 108 -0.27 -29.23 -6.70
C GLU A 108 0.22 -27.80 -6.91
N ARG A 109 -0.69 -26.92 -7.32
CA ARG A 109 -0.40 -25.48 -7.41
C ARG A 109 -1.43 -24.66 -6.68
N PHE A 110 -0.95 -23.56 -6.11
CA PHE A 110 -1.73 -22.65 -5.30
C PHE A 110 -1.66 -21.24 -5.84
N LYS A 111 -2.76 -20.52 -5.74
CA LYS A 111 -2.83 -19.09 -6.00
C LYS A 111 -3.65 -18.44 -4.90
N VAL A 112 -3.28 -17.23 -4.51
CA VAL A 112 -3.98 -16.47 -3.48
C VAL A 112 -4.37 -15.10 -4.04
N THR A 113 -5.58 -14.68 -3.67
CA THR A 113 -6.03 -13.31 -3.87
C THR A 113 -6.39 -12.72 -2.52
N ALA A 114 -5.82 -11.57 -2.20
CA ALA A 114 -6.04 -10.87 -0.95
C ALA A 114 -6.64 -9.48 -1.20
N PHE A 115 -7.66 -9.16 -0.42
CA PHE A 115 -8.33 -7.86 -0.41
C PHE A 115 -8.30 -7.29 0.99
N ILE A 116 -7.77 -6.09 1.15
CA ILE A 116 -7.78 -5.35 2.41
C ILE A 116 -8.93 -4.36 2.35
N LEU A 117 -9.91 -4.54 3.24
CA LEU A 117 -11.22 -3.91 3.18
C LEU A 117 -11.40 -2.80 4.24
N ASP A 118 -10.64 -2.86 5.33
CA ASP A 118 -10.77 -1.93 6.46
C ASP A 118 -9.38 -1.49 6.93
N LYS A 119 -9.36 -0.32 7.55
CA LYS A 119 -8.21 0.31 8.21
C LYS A 119 -7.91 -0.29 9.57
N ARG A 120 -8.87 -0.98 10.19
CA ARG A 120 -8.74 -1.55 11.54
C ARG A 120 -8.17 -2.96 11.50
N LEU A 121 -7.39 -3.34 12.52
CA LEU A 121 -6.81 -4.69 12.66
C LEU A 121 -7.81 -5.73 13.20
N ARG A 122 -8.94 -5.87 12.50
CA ARG A 122 -10.05 -6.79 12.82
C ARG A 122 -10.09 -7.99 11.85
N SER A 123 -10.81 -9.04 12.23
CA SER A 123 -10.84 -10.32 11.48
C SER A 123 -11.46 -10.22 10.08
N ASP A 124 -12.32 -9.24 9.87
CA ASP A 124 -13.05 -8.93 8.63
C ASP A 124 -12.38 -7.84 7.80
N ALA A 125 -11.28 -7.25 8.27
CA ALA A 125 -10.53 -6.25 7.52
C ALA A 125 -9.77 -6.83 6.32
N LEU A 126 -9.66 -8.16 6.25
CA LEU A 126 -8.95 -8.88 5.20
C LEU A 126 -9.84 -9.99 4.67
N ARG A 127 -10.00 -10.05 3.34
CA ARG A 127 -10.65 -11.17 2.65
C ARG A 127 -9.62 -11.88 1.79
N LEU A 128 -9.47 -13.17 2.03
CA LEU A 128 -8.56 -14.03 1.28
C LEU A 128 -9.35 -15.08 0.50
N SER A 129 -8.91 -15.35 -0.72
CA SER A 129 -9.38 -16.47 -1.53
C SER A 129 -8.17 -17.28 -1.97
N VAL A 130 -8.19 -18.56 -1.62
CA VAL A 130 -7.13 -19.52 -1.95
C VAL A 130 -7.69 -20.44 -3.02
N PHE A 131 -6.94 -20.58 -4.11
CA PHE A 131 -7.25 -21.48 -5.20
C PHE A 131 -6.21 -22.59 -5.21
N ARG A 132 -6.66 -23.82 -5.41
CA ARG A 132 -5.80 -25.00 -5.49
C ARG A 132 -6.17 -25.78 -6.74
N GLN A 133 -5.15 -26.23 -7.45
CA GLN A 133 -5.29 -27.13 -8.58
C GLN A 133 -4.37 -28.31 -8.40
N ILE A 134 -4.85 -29.50 -8.74
CA ILE A 134 -4.06 -30.73 -8.73
C ILE A 134 -3.83 -31.14 -10.19
N LYS A 135 -2.62 -31.60 -10.48
CA LYS A 135 -2.27 -32.18 -11.76
C LYS A 135 -2.84 -33.60 -11.87
N GLN A 136 -3.72 -33.83 -12.82
CA GLN A 136 -4.28 -35.14 -13.15
C GLN A 136 -3.85 -35.50 -14.58
N GLY A 137 -2.76 -36.27 -14.70
CA GLY A 137 -2.12 -36.53 -15.99
C GLY A 137 -1.41 -35.28 -16.52
N GLU A 138 -1.88 -34.74 -17.65
CA GLU A 138 -1.37 -33.50 -18.25
C GLU A 138 -2.24 -32.26 -17.93
N GLU A 139 -3.40 -32.45 -17.30
CA GLU A 139 -4.36 -31.37 -17.02
C GLU A 139 -4.31 -30.90 -15.57
N TRP A 140 -4.60 -29.62 -15.35
CA TRP A 140 -4.75 -29.03 -14.02
C TRP A 140 -6.23 -28.91 -13.67
N VAL A 141 -6.66 -29.64 -12.64
CA VAL A 141 -8.06 -29.70 -12.23
C VAL A 141 -8.25 -28.90 -10.94
N ASP A 142 -9.23 -27.98 -10.94
CA ASP A 142 -9.62 -27.23 -9.75
C ASP A 142 -10.07 -28.17 -8.64
N THR A 143 -9.42 -28.04 -7.48
CA THR A 143 -9.76 -28.83 -6.30
C THR A 143 -9.90 -27.91 -5.10
N PRO A 144 -10.91 -28.11 -4.24
CA PRO A 144 -11.04 -27.30 -3.03
C PRO A 144 -9.76 -27.33 -2.19
N PRO A 145 -9.27 -26.18 -1.70
CA PRO A 145 -8.23 -26.15 -0.67
C PRO A 145 -8.80 -26.68 0.66
N ALA A 146 -7.92 -26.97 1.62
CA ALA A 146 -8.37 -27.33 2.96
C ALA A 146 -9.21 -26.18 3.56
N PRO A 147 -10.32 -26.49 4.25
CA PRO A 147 -11.36 -25.50 4.60
C PRO A 147 -10.87 -24.36 5.48
N ASN A 148 -9.85 -24.61 6.30
CA ASN A 148 -9.22 -23.63 7.20
C ASN A 148 -8.04 -22.87 6.57
N THR A 149 -7.59 -23.22 5.36
CA THR A 149 -6.37 -22.63 4.76
C THR A 149 -6.45 -21.10 4.68
N ALA A 150 -7.57 -20.58 4.17
CA ALA A 150 -7.75 -19.14 4.01
C ALA A 150 -7.83 -18.42 5.37
N SER A 151 -8.55 -18.98 6.35
CA SER A 151 -8.66 -18.40 7.69
C SER A 151 -7.34 -18.43 8.45
N ASP A 152 -6.56 -19.50 8.29
CA ASP A 152 -5.28 -19.66 8.96
C ASP A 152 -4.24 -18.67 8.43
N ILE A 153 -4.21 -18.46 7.11
CA ILE A 153 -3.37 -17.42 6.49
C ILE A 153 -3.82 -16.03 6.97
N ALA A 154 -5.12 -15.75 7.00
CA ALA A 154 -5.65 -14.47 7.48
C ALA A 154 -5.27 -14.20 8.94
N ALA A 155 -5.38 -15.21 9.80
CA ALA A 155 -4.98 -15.11 11.20
C ALA A 155 -3.47 -14.82 11.36
N ARG A 156 -2.62 -15.45 10.54
CA ARG A 156 -1.17 -15.19 10.51
C ARG A 156 -0.87 -13.75 10.07
N ILE A 157 -1.54 -13.25 9.04
CA ILE A 157 -1.40 -11.86 8.59
C ILE A 157 -1.81 -10.89 9.69
N LEU A 158 -2.96 -11.10 10.34
CA LEU A 158 -3.41 -10.24 11.43
C LEU A 158 -2.47 -10.25 12.63
N SER A 159 -1.94 -11.43 12.98
CA SER A 159 -0.92 -11.56 14.03
C SER A 159 0.35 -10.77 13.68
N ARG A 160 0.84 -10.92 12.44
CA ARG A 160 2.00 -10.18 11.93
C ARG A 160 1.76 -8.67 11.91
N ALA A 161 0.58 -8.21 11.49
CA ALA A 161 0.23 -6.80 11.46
C ALA A 161 0.21 -6.18 12.88
N ARG A 162 -0.35 -6.89 13.87
CA ARG A 162 -0.32 -6.46 15.27
C ARG A 162 1.10 -6.37 15.80
N LYS A 163 1.95 -7.34 15.47
CA LYS A 163 3.36 -7.30 15.82
C LYS A 163 4.06 -6.08 15.21
N LEU A 164 3.85 -5.82 13.92
CA LEU A 164 4.43 -4.64 13.25
C LEU A 164 3.98 -3.32 13.89
N ARG A 165 2.72 -3.24 14.35
CA ARG A 165 2.20 -2.06 15.06
C ARG A 165 2.85 -1.88 16.43
N ALA A 166 2.97 -2.96 17.21
CA ALA A 166 3.63 -2.93 18.52
C ALA A 166 5.13 -2.57 18.39
N ASP A 167 5.83 -3.19 17.43
CA ASP A 167 7.24 -2.94 17.17
C ASP A 167 7.49 -1.47 16.74
N ASN A 168 6.53 -0.81 16.09
CA ASN A 168 6.62 0.62 15.76
C ASN A 168 6.45 1.51 16.99
N GLY A 169 5.43 1.26 17.82
CA GLY A 169 5.19 2.04 19.04
C GLY A 169 6.37 2.01 20.02
N ASN A 170 7.08 0.87 20.10
CA ASN A 170 8.27 0.72 20.95
C ASN A 170 9.51 1.49 20.45
N ARG A 171 9.53 1.95 19.19
CA ARG A 171 10.66 2.73 18.64
C ARG A 171 10.51 4.23 18.93
N ASP A 172 9.30 4.66 19.25
CA ASP A 172 8.96 6.07 19.47
C ASP A 172 8.99 6.45 20.97
N SER A 173 9.30 5.49 21.86
CA SER A 173 9.46 5.61 23.31
C SER A 173 10.91 5.51 23.75
#